data_AF-A0A8B7U6A4-F1
#
_entry.id   AF-A0A8B7U6A4-F1
#
_cell.length_a   1.000
_cell.length_b   1.000
_cell.length_c   1.000
_cell.angle_alpha   90.00
_cell.angle_beta   90.00
_cell.angle_gamma   90.00
#
_symmetry.space_group_name_H-M   'P 1'
#
loop_
_entity.id
_entity.type
_entity.pdbx_description
1 polymer ?
#
loop_
_entity_poly.entity_id
_entity_poly.type
_entity_poly.pdbx_seq_one_letter_code
_entity_poly.pdbx_strand_id
1 'polypeptide(L)'
;MNRALALNCDAPLDDKIGAESRNWRAGKPVRVIRSFKGRKISKYAPEEGNRYDGIYKVVKYWPEISSSHGFLVWRYLLRRDDVEPAPWTSEGIERSRRLCLRLQYPAGYPSDKEGKKTKGQSKKQTSEATKRPTSDDECPSASKALKASDPAEAVEAFQLTPQQQHLIREDCQNQKLWDEVLASLVEGPVCKEFLK
;
A
#
# COMPACT_ATOMS: atom_id res chain seq x y z
N MET A 1 -20.50 7.54 0.41
CA MET A 1 -19.11 7.24 0.81
C MET A 1 -18.42 8.41 1.52
N ASN A 2 -18.44 9.64 0.99
CA ASN A 2 -17.82 10.81 1.64
C ASN A 2 -18.19 10.98 3.13
N ARG A 3 -19.50 10.95 3.43
CA ARG A 3 -20.00 11.02 4.81
C ARG A 3 -19.44 9.92 5.71
N ALA A 4 -19.28 8.69 5.19
CA ALA A 4 -18.73 7.58 5.96
C ALA A 4 -17.25 7.82 6.30
N LEU A 5 -16.46 8.37 5.37
CA LEU A 5 -15.07 8.71 5.63
C LEU A 5 -14.93 9.88 6.64
N ALA A 6 -15.82 10.87 6.57
CA ALA A 6 -15.87 11.96 7.54
C ALA A 6 -16.17 11.47 8.97
N LEU A 7 -17.05 10.47 9.12
CA LEU A 7 -17.38 9.84 10.40
C LEU A 7 -16.21 9.08 11.05
N ASN A 8 -15.09 8.88 10.35
CA ASN A 8 -13.88 8.31 10.93
C ASN A 8 -13.04 9.36 11.68
N CYS A 9 -13.26 10.65 11.43
CA CYS A 9 -12.61 11.74 12.13
C CYS A 9 -13.11 11.80 13.59
N ASP A 10 -12.22 12.03 14.56
CA ASP A 10 -12.59 12.26 15.97
C ASP A 10 -13.10 13.69 16.17
N ALA A 11 -14.24 14.00 15.53
CA ALA A 11 -14.93 15.26 15.59
C ALA A 11 -16.41 15.07 15.24
N PRO A 12 -17.32 15.94 15.70
CA PRO A 12 -18.69 15.96 15.22
C PRO A 12 -18.72 16.13 13.69
N LEU A 13 -19.69 15.51 13.04
CA LEU A 13 -19.86 15.64 11.60
C LEU A 13 -20.37 17.05 11.26
N ASP A 14 -19.66 17.75 10.38
CA ASP A 14 -20.07 19.05 9.83
C ASP A 14 -20.01 18.98 8.29
N ASP A 15 -21.15 19.17 7.64
CA ASP A 15 -21.32 19.07 6.19
C ASP A 15 -21.25 20.42 5.46
N LYS A 16 -20.88 21.50 6.15
CA LYS A 16 -20.76 22.86 5.59
C LYS A 16 -19.32 23.29 5.46
N ILE A 17 -18.54 23.14 6.53
CA ILE A 17 -17.14 23.56 6.60
C ILE A 17 -16.19 22.39 6.84
N GLY A 18 -16.72 21.23 7.21
CA GLY A 18 -15.94 20.08 7.62
C GLY A 18 -15.45 20.19 9.06
N ALA A 19 -14.53 19.33 9.46
CA ALA A 19 -14.02 19.32 10.83
C ALA A 19 -12.56 18.86 10.92
N GLU A 20 -11.90 19.30 11.97
CA GLU A 20 -10.57 18.85 12.39
C GLU A 20 -10.67 18.05 13.69
N SER A 21 -9.99 16.91 13.73
CA SER A 21 -10.03 16.00 14.88
C SER A 21 -9.41 16.64 16.12
N ARG A 22 -10.03 16.35 17.28
CA ARG A 22 -9.47 16.72 18.58
C ARG A 22 -8.30 15.80 18.94
N ASN A 23 -8.52 14.49 18.82
CA ASN A 23 -7.47 13.49 18.92
C ASN A 23 -7.52 12.59 17.69
N TRP A 24 -6.71 12.91 16.67
CA TRP A 24 -6.70 12.17 15.40
C TRP A 24 -6.42 10.66 15.55
N ARG A 25 -5.72 10.24 16.62
CA ARG A 25 -5.48 8.82 16.93
C ARG A 25 -6.69 8.13 17.58
N ALA A 26 -7.67 8.86 18.11
CA ALA A 26 -8.92 8.27 18.57
C ALA A 26 -9.91 7.98 17.43
N GLY A 27 -9.66 8.53 16.23
CA GLY A 27 -10.46 8.29 15.04
C GLY A 27 -10.45 6.82 14.58
N LYS A 28 -11.48 6.44 13.82
CA LYS A 28 -11.63 5.07 13.32
C LYS A 28 -10.56 4.74 12.27
N PRO A 29 -9.95 3.56 12.32
CA PRO A 29 -8.88 3.16 11.40
C PRO A 29 -9.40 2.98 9.97
N VAL A 30 -8.56 3.34 8.99
CA VAL A 30 -8.80 3.19 7.55
C VAL A 30 -7.65 2.38 6.95
N ARG A 31 -7.96 1.25 6.33
CA ARG A 31 -6.99 0.51 5.52
C ARG A 31 -6.69 1.30 4.24
N VAL A 32 -5.42 1.60 3.98
CA VAL A 32 -5.00 2.34 2.78
C VAL A 32 -4.30 1.42 1.81
N ILE A 33 -4.77 1.45 0.56
CA ILE A 33 -4.18 0.73 -0.56
C ILE A 33 -3.69 1.76 -1.58
N ARG A 34 -2.43 1.68 -1.99
CA ARG A 34 -1.89 2.47 -3.09
C ARG A 34 -1.83 1.64 -4.36
N SER A 35 -2.37 2.19 -5.45
CA SER A 35 -2.36 1.57 -6.78
C SER A 35 -1.24 2.16 -7.64
N PHE A 36 -0.68 1.35 -8.54
CA PHE A 36 0.33 1.80 -9.52
C PHE A 36 -0.15 2.98 -10.38
N LYS A 37 -1.46 3.08 -10.64
CA LYS A 37 -2.06 4.22 -11.37
C LYS A 37 -1.89 5.56 -10.66
N GLY A 38 -1.55 5.54 -9.36
CA GLY A 38 -1.27 6.73 -8.55
C GLY A 38 0.10 7.35 -8.79
N ARG A 39 1.01 6.68 -9.53
CA ARG A 39 2.37 7.18 -9.79
C ARG A 39 2.41 8.55 -10.48
N LYS A 40 1.37 8.90 -11.24
CA LYS A 40 1.22 10.22 -11.86
C LYS A 40 1.15 11.40 -10.87
N ILE A 41 0.80 11.15 -9.60
CA ILE A 41 0.65 12.18 -8.56
C ILE A 41 1.41 11.86 -7.26
N SER A 42 1.97 10.65 -7.12
CA SER A 42 2.60 10.21 -5.87
C SER A 42 3.82 9.35 -6.13
N LYS A 43 4.95 9.74 -5.55
CA LYS A 43 6.19 8.96 -5.52
C LYS A 43 6.13 7.71 -4.64
N TYR A 44 5.09 7.57 -3.82
CA TYR A 44 4.91 6.44 -2.88
C TYR A 44 4.06 5.31 -3.46
N ALA A 45 3.48 5.50 -4.65
CA ALA A 45 2.71 4.46 -5.32
C ALA A 45 3.62 3.30 -5.77
N PRO A 46 3.15 2.04 -5.70
CA PRO A 46 3.95 0.89 -6.14
C PRO A 46 4.17 0.94 -7.66
N GLU A 47 5.17 0.19 -8.12
CA GLU A 47 5.47 0.07 -9.55
C GLU A 47 4.36 -0.67 -10.31
N GLU A 48 3.81 -1.72 -9.71
CA GLU A 48 2.78 -2.57 -10.31
C GLU A 48 1.71 -2.95 -9.27
N GLY A 49 0.52 -3.28 -9.76
CA GLY A 49 -0.57 -3.79 -8.94
C GLY A 49 -1.08 -2.81 -7.87
N ASN A 50 -1.47 -3.37 -6.73
CA ASN A 50 -2.01 -2.66 -5.58
C ASN A 50 -1.29 -3.14 -4.32
N ARG A 51 -0.85 -2.20 -3.47
CA ARG A 51 -0.12 -2.50 -2.24
C ARG A 51 -0.89 -1.97 -1.03
N TYR A 52 -1.09 -2.81 -0.03
CA TYR A 52 -1.58 -2.40 1.27
C TYR A 52 -0.47 -1.68 2.05
N ASP A 53 -0.73 -0.46 2.50
CA ASP A 53 0.27 0.42 3.11
C ASP A 53 0.01 0.69 4.59
N GLY A 54 -0.89 -0.09 5.19
CA GLY A 54 -1.23 -0.05 6.61
C GLY A 54 -2.48 0.77 6.94
N ILE A 55 -2.58 1.09 8.22
CA ILE A 55 -3.67 1.81 8.86
C ILE A 55 -3.39 3.31 8.91
N TYR A 56 -4.39 4.07 8.49
CA TYR A 56 -4.43 5.53 8.55
C TYR A 56 -5.66 6.00 9.31
N LYS A 57 -5.62 7.25 9.76
CA LYS A 57 -6.74 7.93 10.41
C LYS A 57 -7.00 9.29 9.77
N VAL A 58 -8.25 9.71 9.78
CA VAL A 58 -8.68 11.00 9.24
C VAL A 58 -8.37 12.08 10.27
N VAL A 59 -7.45 12.98 9.92
CA VAL A 59 -7.05 14.11 10.77
C VAL A 59 -8.03 15.25 10.63
N LYS A 60 -8.43 15.56 9.39
CA LYS A 60 -9.44 16.59 9.10
C LYS A 60 -10.02 16.38 7.71
N TYR A 61 -11.17 17.01 7.48
CA TYR A 61 -11.84 17.03 6.18
C TYR A 61 -12.50 18.40 5.97
N TRP A 62 -12.55 18.86 4.73
CA TRP A 62 -13.08 20.19 4.37
C TRP A 62 -13.56 20.21 2.92
N PRO A 63 -14.56 21.05 2.57
CA PRO A 63 -14.91 21.29 1.18
C PRO A 63 -13.98 22.33 0.55
N GLU A 64 -13.61 22.14 -0.71
CA GLU A 64 -12.90 23.14 -1.50
C GLU A 64 -13.28 23.07 -2.98
N ILE A 65 -13.04 24.16 -3.72
CA ILE A 65 -13.19 24.14 -5.17
C ILE A 65 -11.95 23.47 -5.78
N SER A 66 -12.15 22.35 -6.47
CA SER A 66 -11.06 21.61 -7.11
C SER A 66 -10.38 22.47 -8.19
N SER A 67 -9.07 22.67 -8.08
CA SER A 67 -8.28 23.44 -9.06
C SER A 67 -8.27 22.83 -10.47
N SER A 68 -8.59 21.54 -10.61
CA SER A 68 -8.57 20.82 -11.89
C SER A 68 -9.92 20.82 -12.62
N HIS A 69 -11.02 20.92 -11.87
CA HIS A 69 -12.38 20.74 -12.42
C HIS A 69 -13.32 21.92 -12.12
N GLY A 70 -13.00 22.81 -11.19
CA GLY A 70 -13.81 23.99 -10.85
C GLY A 70 -15.06 23.72 -10.00
N PHE A 71 -15.28 22.48 -9.54
CA PHE A 71 -16.43 22.12 -8.69
C PHE A 71 -16.02 21.88 -7.24
N LEU A 72 -17.00 22.01 -6.33
CA LEU A 72 -16.82 21.69 -4.91
C LEU A 72 -16.53 20.19 -4.71
N VAL A 73 -15.42 19.89 -4.04
CA VAL A 73 -15.00 18.55 -3.67
C VAL A 73 -14.70 18.50 -2.16
N TRP A 74 -14.97 17.35 -1.55
CA TRP A 74 -14.58 17.09 -0.17
C TRP A 74 -13.17 16.51 -0.11
N ARG A 75 -12.28 17.15 0.62
CA ARG A 75 -10.92 16.68 0.87
C ARG A 75 -10.77 16.11 2.25
N TYR A 76 -9.77 15.24 2.38
CA TYR A 76 -9.45 14.52 3.59
C TYR A 76 -7.94 14.52 3.76
N LEU A 77 -7.49 14.80 4.97
CA LEU A 77 -6.11 14.59 5.38
C LEU A 77 -6.03 13.28 6.15
N LEU A 78 -5.30 12.32 5.61
CA LEU A 78 -5.03 11.04 6.27
C LEU A 78 -3.59 11.03 6.82
N ARG A 79 -3.43 10.53 8.04
CA ARG A 79 -2.13 10.31 8.68
C ARG A 79 -1.99 8.85 9.10
N ARG A 80 -0.81 8.29 8.91
CA ARG A 80 -0.53 6.88 9.24
C ARG A 80 -0.46 6.70 10.76
N ASP A 81 -1.11 5.67 11.27
CA ASP A 81 -1.08 5.24 12.68
C ASP A 81 -1.07 3.71 12.71
N ASP A 82 0.10 3.16 12.41
CA ASP A 82 0.31 1.73 12.27
C ASP A 82 1.65 1.35 12.90
N VAL A 83 1.66 0.21 13.59
CA VAL A 83 2.84 -0.39 14.20
C VAL A 83 3.77 -0.99 13.15
N GLU A 84 3.22 -1.51 12.06
CA GLU A 84 4.04 -2.09 11.01
C GLU A 84 4.80 -0.97 10.26
N PRO A 85 6.06 -1.17 9.86
CA PRO A 85 6.81 -0.16 9.13
C PRO A 85 6.20 0.11 7.74
N ALA A 86 6.27 1.35 7.27
CA ALA A 86 5.74 1.69 5.95
C ALA A 86 6.59 1.06 4.83
N PRO A 87 6.01 0.58 3.72
CA PRO A 87 6.75 -0.23 2.73
C PRO A 87 7.91 0.46 2.01
N TRP A 88 8.01 1.79 2.07
CA TRP A 88 9.09 2.58 1.46
C TRP A 88 10.20 2.96 2.46
N THR A 89 10.09 2.54 3.72
CA THR A 89 11.15 2.71 4.73
C THR A 89 12.13 1.55 4.64
N SER A 90 13.38 1.74 5.07
CA SER A 90 14.39 0.66 5.07
C SER A 90 13.90 -0.58 5.84
N GLU A 91 13.29 -0.36 7.01
CA GLU A 91 12.68 -1.42 7.84
C GLU A 91 11.54 -2.14 7.10
N GLY A 92 10.67 -1.38 6.41
CA GLY A 92 9.57 -1.96 5.64
C GLY A 92 10.03 -2.76 4.43
N ILE A 93 11.12 -2.33 3.78
CA ILE A 93 11.74 -3.05 2.66
C ILE A 93 12.33 -4.37 3.15
N GLU A 94 13.06 -4.34 4.27
CA GLU A 94 13.65 -5.53 4.88
C GLU A 94 12.57 -6.52 5.33
N ARG A 95 11.54 -6.04 6.03
CA ARG A 95 10.39 -6.86 6.42
C ARG A 95 9.70 -7.51 5.22
N SER A 96 9.47 -6.74 4.15
CA SER A 96 8.85 -7.27 2.93
C SER A 96 9.70 -8.36 2.26
N ARG A 97 11.03 -8.22 2.32
CA ARG A 97 11.98 -9.23 1.84
C ARG A 97 11.95 -10.47 2.71
N ARG A 98 12.01 -10.32 4.04
CA ARG A 98 11.95 -11.41 5.03
C ARG A 98 10.68 -12.24 4.89
N LEU A 99 9.54 -11.59 4.65
CA LEU A 99 8.25 -12.24 4.45
C LEU A 99 7.98 -12.69 3.00
N CYS A 100 8.97 -12.58 2.10
CA CYS A 100 8.84 -12.92 0.68
C CYS A 100 7.60 -12.32 -0.01
N LEU A 101 7.20 -11.10 0.33
CA LEU A 101 6.01 -10.49 -0.26
C LEU A 101 6.25 -10.18 -1.74
N ARG A 102 5.42 -10.75 -2.61
CA ARG A 102 5.50 -10.61 -4.08
C ARG A 102 4.15 -10.21 -4.65
N LEU A 103 4.16 -9.68 -5.87
CA LEU A 103 2.95 -9.37 -6.61
C LEU A 103 2.13 -10.65 -6.81
N GLN A 104 0.89 -10.67 -6.29
CA GLN A 104 -0.01 -11.80 -6.40
C GLN A 104 -0.94 -11.62 -7.60
N TYR A 105 -0.99 -12.63 -8.44
CA TYR A 105 -1.95 -12.73 -9.54
C TYR A 105 -3.08 -13.71 -9.17
N PRO A 106 -4.27 -13.56 -9.78
CA PRO A 106 -5.32 -14.56 -9.65
C PRO A 106 -4.83 -15.96 -10.05
N ALA A 107 -5.35 -17.00 -9.40
CA ALA A 107 -5.02 -18.37 -9.75
C ALA A 107 -5.36 -18.66 -11.23
N GLY A 108 -4.42 -19.25 -11.96
CA GLY A 108 -4.57 -19.53 -13.40
C GLY A 108 -4.35 -18.32 -14.32
N TYR A 109 -3.80 -17.21 -13.81
CA TYR A 109 -3.44 -16.07 -14.67
C TYR A 109 -2.31 -16.46 -15.65
N PRO A 110 -2.42 -16.14 -16.97
CA PRO A 110 -1.40 -16.51 -17.94
C PRO A 110 -0.05 -15.85 -17.65
N SER A 111 1.00 -16.66 -17.51
CA SER A 111 2.36 -16.18 -17.20
C SER A 111 2.93 -15.23 -18.26
N ASP A 112 2.50 -15.35 -19.52
CA ASP A 112 2.90 -14.46 -20.61
C ASP A 112 2.49 -12.98 -20.40
N LYS A 113 1.59 -12.71 -19.44
CA LYS A 113 1.16 -11.37 -19.06
C LYS A 113 1.85 -10.83 -17.81
N GLU A 114 2.60 -11.66 -17.08
CA GLU A 114 3.34 -11.26 -15.86
C GLU A 114 4.55 -10.36 -16.18
N GLY A 115 4.95 -10.25 -17.45
CA GLY A 115 6.11 -9.44 -17.89
C GLY A 115 5.79 -8.22 -18.74
N LYS A 116 4.52 -7.90 -19.02
CA LYS A 116 4.17 -6.69 -19.79
C LYS A 116 4.26 -5.45 -18.91
N LYS A 117 5.50 -5.00 -18.65
CA LYS A 117 5.79 -3.59 -18.35
C LYS A 117 5.00 -2.77 -19.37
N THR A 118 4.05 -1.96 -18.93
CA THR A 118 3.38 -0.99 -19.82
C THR A 118 4.44 -0.03 -20.34
N LYS A 119 5.03 -0.36 -21.50
CA LYS A 119 5.86 0.56 -22.28
C LYS A 119 5.00 1.80 -22.53
N GLY A 120 5.41 2.91 -21.93
CA GLY A 120 4.86 4.22 -22.24
C GLY A 120 4.89 4.42 -23.76
N GLN A 121 3.74 4.80 -24.31
CA GLN A 121 3.68 5.35 -25.65
C GLN A 121 4.36 6.72 -25.62
N SER A 122 5.63 6.77 -26.02
CA SER A 122 6.27 8.02 -26.42
C SER A 122 6.44 8.01 -27.92
N LYS A 123 5.69 8.91 -28.57
CA LYS A 123 5.73 9.19 -30.00
C LYS A 123 7.10 9.71 -30.43
N LYS A 124 7.47 9.32 -31.66
CA LYS A 124 8.51 9.86 -32.56
C LYS A 124 8.50 11.40 -32.62
N GLN A 125 9.70 12.02 -32.56
CA GLN A 125 10.18 13.17 -33.34
C GLN A 125 11.66 13.44 -32.96
N THR A 126 12.63 13.05 -33.81
CA THR A 126 13.45 13.88 -34.75
C THR A 126 14.62 14.66 -34.11
N SER A 127 15.81 14.43 -34.71
CA SER A 127 17.11 15.15 -34.74
C SER A 127 17.13 16.61 -34.23
N GLU A 128 18.20 17.19 -33.64
CA GLU A 128 19.61 17.19 -34.04
C GLU A 128 20.51 17.89 -32.98
N ALA A 129 21.77 17.44 -32.85
CA ALA A 129 23.02 18.14 -32.51
C ALA A 129 23.24 19.00 -31.22
N THR A 130 24.27 18.58 -30.43
CA THR A 130 25.48 19.39 -30.03
C THR A 130 25.84 19.45 -28.51
N LYS A 131 27.02 18.86 -28.20
CA LYS A 131 28.06 19.13 -27.16
C LYS A 131 27.83 18.92 -25.64
N ARG A 132 28.69 18.03 -25.10
CA ARG A 132 29.17 17.81 -23.71
C ARG A 132 30.04 19.00 -23.18
N PRO A 133 30.43 19.13 -21.88
CA PRO A 133 30.84 18.03 -20.97
C PRO A 133 30.58 18.11 -19.43
N THR A 134 30.69 16.91 -18.82
CA THR A 134 31.25 16.49 -17.49
C THR A 134 30.67 17.00 -16.16
N SER A 135 30.19 16.08 -15.32
CA SER A 135 30.87 15.64 -14.07
C SER A 135 30.11 14.49 -13.38
N ASP A 136 30.82 13.37 -13.27
CA ASP A 136 30.86 12.29 -12.27
C ASP A 136 29.80 12.22 -11.15
N ASP A 137 29.02 11.13 -11.13
CA ASP A 137 28.89 10.25 -9.95
C ASP A 137 28.31 8.87 -10.39
N GLU A 138 29.19 7.90 -10.56
CA GLU A 138 28.87 6.51 -10.89
C GLU A 138 28.39 5.75 -9.64
N CYS A 139 27.15 5.25 -9.66
CA CYS A 139 26.70 4.19 -8.77
C CYS A 139 27.17 2.83 -9.32
N PRO A 140 28.05 2.07 -8.64
CA PRO A 140 28.53 0.82 -9.17
C PRO A 140 27.45 -0.27 -9.09
N SER A 141 27.02 -0.73 -10.27
CA SER A 141 26.52 -2.09 -10.45
C SER A 141 27.59 -3.08 -10.00
N ALA A 142 27.35 -3.80 -8.91
CA ALA A 142 28.17 -4.93 -8.51
C ALA A 142 27.27 -6.13 -8.19
N SER A 143 27.00 -6.89 -9.24
CA SER A 143 26.70 -8.31 -9.16
C SER A 143 27.86 -9.03 -8.46
N LYS A 144 27.66 -9.43 -7.20
CA LYS A 144 28.45 -10.48 -6.55
C LYS A 144 27.54 -11.42 -5.78
N ALA A 145 27.43 -12.64 -6.30
CA ALA A 145 26.87 -13.79 -5.63
C ALA A 145 27.73 -14.16 -4.41
N LEU A 146 27.13 -14.29 -3.22
CA LEU A 146 27.71 -15.07 -2.13
C LEU A 146 26.61 -15.66 -1.22
N LYS A 147 26.65 -16.99 -1.19
CA LYS A 147 26.36 -17.96 -0.10
C LYS A 147 24.95 -17.99 0.51
N ALA A 148 24.26 -19.07 0.15
CA ALA A 148 23.13 -19.64 0.87
C ALA A 148 23.48 -19.94 2.32
N SER A 149 22.65 -19.43 3.23
CA SER A 149 22.46 -19.97 4.57
C SER A 149 21.06 -20.58 4.61
N ASP A 150 20.98 -21.83 5.04
CA ASP A 150 19.81 -22.69 5.02
C ASP A 150 18.56 -22.15 5.74
N PRO A 151 17.36 -22.67 5.41
CA PRO A 151 16.08 -22.02 5.61
C PRO A 151 15.37 -22.54 6.86
N ALA A 152 15.24 -21.68 7.88
CA ALA A 152 14.36 -21.93 9.01
C ALA A 152 13.99 -20.61 9.70
N GLU A 153 13.59 -19.59 8.94
CA GLU A 153 13.06 -18.38 9.56
C GLU A 153 11.54 -18.48 9.57
N ALA A 154 10.99 -18.60 10.78
CA ALA A 154 9.61 -18.91 11.07
C ALA A 154 8.65 -18.08 10.22
N VAL A 155 7.65 -18.74 9.65
CA VAL A 155 6.44 -18.09 9.16
C VAL A 155 5.90 -17.26 10.33
N GLU A 156 6.05 -15.93 10.28
CA GLU A 156 5.40 -15.03 11.23
C GLU A 156 3.89 -15.12 10.97
N ALA A 157 3.25 -16.15 11.53
CA ALA A 157 1.80 -16.27 11.51
C ALA A 157 1.23 -15.02 12.18
N PHE A 158 0.31 -14.34 11.49
CA PHE A 158 -0.27 -13.11 12.00
C PHE A 158 -1.05 -13.40 13.29
N GLN A 159 -0.70 -12.73 14.38
CA GLN A 159 -1.38 -12.92 15.67
C GLN A 159 -2.49 -11.89 15.84
N LEU A 160 -3.73 -12.37 15.96
CA LEU A 160 -4.89 -11.53 16.25
C LEU A 160 -4.87 -11.06 17.70
N THR A 161 -5.06 -9.76 17.92
CA THR A 161 -5.22 -9.21 19.27
C THR A 161 -6.52 -9.70 19.90
N PRO A 162 -6.63 -9.75 21.25
CA PRO A 162 -7.88 -10.14 21.91
C PRO A 162 -9.09 -9.31 21.48
N GLN A 163 -8.87 -8.01 21.23
CA GLN A 163 -9.88 -7.10 20.72
C GLN A 163 -10.35 -7.49 19.30
N GLN A 164 -9.43 -7.82 18.40
CA GLN A 164 -9.77 -8.25 17.04
C GLN A 164 -10.56 -9.56 17.07
N GLN A 165 -10.14 -10.53 17.89
CA GLN A 165 -10.87 -11.80 18.03
C GLN A 165 -12.30 -11.58 18.54
N HIS A 166 -12.50 -10.66 19.48
CA HIS A 166 -13.83 -10.32 19.98
C HIS A 166 -14.70 -9.69 18.88
N LEU A 167 -14.18 -8.70 18.15
CA LEU A 167 -14.90 -8.05 17.05
C LEU A 167 -15.27 -9.02 15.93
N ILE A 168 -14.38 -9.97 15.60
CA ILE A 168 -14.66 -11.02 14.61
C ILE A 168 -15.81 -11.92 15.08
N ARG A 169 -15.83 -12.29 16.37
CA ARG A 169 -16.91 -13.12 16.94
C ARG A 169 -18.26 -12.41 16.98
N GLU A 170 -18.27 -11.10 17.20
CA GLU A 170 -19.51 -10.30 17.22
C GLU A 170 -20.11 -10.07 15.84
N ASP A 171 -19.29 -10.13 14.78
CA ASP A 171 -19.71 -9.93 13.39
C ASP A 171 -20.36 -11.19 12.79
N CYS A 172 -21.52 -11.56 13.34
CA CYS A 172 -22.28 -12.74 12.93
C CYS A 172 -22.74 -12.70 11.47
N GLN A 173 -22.86 -11.50 10.87
CA GLN A 173 -23.27 -11.35 9.47
C GLN A 173 -22.20 -11.85 8.49
N ASN A 174 -20.92 -11.73 8.85
CA ASN A 174 -19.79 -12.12 8.00
C ASN A 174 -19.10 -13.42 8.45
N GLN A 175 -19.76 -14.23 9.30
CA GLN A 175 -19.17 -15.42 9.91
C GLN A 175 -18.46 -16.33 8.90
N LYS A 176 -19.10 -16.66 7.78
CA LYS A 176 -18.51 -17.54 6.75
C LYS A 176 -17.19 -16.98 6.17
N LEU A 177 -17.13 -15.66 5.95
CA LEU A 177 -15.93 -15.00 5.45
C LEU A 177 -14.84 -14.99 6.51
N TRP A 178 -15.21 -14.81 7.78
CA TRP A 178 -14.28 -14.89 8.89
C TRP A 178 -13.71 -16.29 9.07
N ASP A 179 -14.52 -17.34 8.91
CA ASP A 179 -14.06 -18.73 8.98
C ASP A 179 -13.01 -19.03 7.90
N GLU A 180 -13.25 -18.58 6.65
CA GLU A 180 -12.29 -18.71 5.54
C GLU A 180 -10.97 -17.96 5.82
N VAL A 181 -11.06 -16.72 6.31
CA VAL A 181 -9.87 -15.91 6.64
C VAL A 181 -9.09 -16.53 7.80
N LEU A 182 -9.77 -16.98 8.85
CA LEU A 182 -9.13 -17.61 10.01
C LEU A 182 -8.43 -18.93 9.65
N ALA A 183 -8.98 -19.70 8.71
CA ALA A 183 -8.32 -20.89 8.19
C ALA A 183 -7.00 -20.54 7.48
N SER A 184 -6.96 -19.43 6.73
CA SER A 184 -5.75 -18.97 6.04
C SER A 184 -4.70 -18.29 6.94
N LEU A 185 -5.10 -17.85 8.14
CA LEU A 185 -4.24 -17.11 9.08
C LEU A 185 -3.01 -17.92 9.52
N VAL A 186 -3.16 -19.25 9.57
CA VAL A 186 -2.14 -20.21 10.00
C VAL A 186 -1.06 -20.42 8.94
N GLU A 187 -1.39 -20.22 7.66
CA GLU A 187 -0.48 -20.51 6.54
C GLU A 187 0.60 -19.44 6.35
N GLY A 188 0.34 -18.20 6.82
CA GLY A 188 1.23 -17.04 6.66
C GLY A 188 1.65 -16.78 5.21
N PRO A 189 2.55 -15.81 4.96
CA PRO A 189 3.11 -15.62 3.62
C PRO A 189 4.01 -16.80 3.26
N VAL A 190 3.53 -17.68 2.38
CA VAL A 190 4.27 -18.88 1.96
C VAL A 190 5.44 -18.49 1.05
N CYS A 191 6.66 -18.47 1.59
CA CYS A 191 7.88 -18.45 0.78
C CYS A 191 8.03 -19.81 0.06
N LYS A 192 7.37 -20.02 -1.08
CA LYS A 192 7.79 -21.09 -2.00
C LYS A 192 9.00 -20.59 -2.77
N GLU A 193 10.20 -20.99 -2.34
CA GLU A 193 11.37 -20.93 -3.20
C GLU A 193 11.12 -21.84 -4.42
N PHE A 194 10.60 -21.26 -5.49
CA PHE A 194 10.78 -21.86 -6.82
C PHE A 194 12.22 -21.58 -7.24
N LEU A 195 13.16 -22.33 -6.65
CA LEU A 195 14.46 -22.57 -7.25
C LEU A 195 14.20 -23.32 -8.57
N LYS A 196 14.41 -22.61 -9.69
CA LYS A 196 14.69 -23.21 -10.99
C LYS A 196 16.15 -22.98 -11.30
#